data_AF-A0A350ERP2-F1
#
_entry.id   AF-A0A350ERP2-F1
#
_cell.length_a   1.000
_cell.length_b   1.000
_cell.length_c   1.000
_cell.angle_alpha   90.00
_cell.angle_beta   90.00
_cell.angle_gamma   90.00
#
_symmetry.space_group_name_H-M   'P 1'
#
loop_
_entity.id
_entity.type
_entity.pdbx_description
1 polymer ?
#
loop_
_entity_poly.entity_id
_entity_poly.type
_entity_poly.pdbx_seq_one_letter_code
_entity_poly.pdbx_strand_id
1 'polypeptide(L)'
;MSSADGSVHLGPDQVRALNKLLSECRHNVNNHLSLVMSAIELAQLKPDAAPRMVKTAMEQSRMVNEEIARYSDQFERIMRENGFQPLIDG
;
A
#
# COMPACT_ATOMS: atom_id res chain seq x y z
N MET A 1 -1.32 27.03 -8.14
CA MET A 1 -1.41 27.60 -9.49
C MET A 1 -0.97 26.49 -10.44
N SER A 2 -1.88 25.93 -11.24
CA SER A 2 -1.57 24.88 -12.21
C SER A 2 -1.11 25.53 -13.52
N SER A 3 -0.04 25.00 -14.13
CA SER A 3 0.52 25.47 -15.40
C SER A 3 -0.29 24.93 -16.59
N ALA A 4 -0.26 25.64 -17.71
CA ALA A 4 -1.08 25.35 -18.90
C ALA A 4 -0.81 23.98 -19.58
N ASP A 5 0.20 23.22 -19.16
CA ASP A 5 0.58 21.90 -19.70
C ASP A 5 0.14 20.72 -18.81
N GLY A 6 -0.53 20.97 -17.67
CA GLY A 6 -0.89 19.93 -16.71
C GLY A 6 0.26 19.49 -15.81
N SER A 7 1.39 20.20 -15.81
CA SER A 7 2.50 19.93 -14.88
C SER A 7 2.12 20.26 -13.43
N VAL A 8 2.59 19.39 -12.54
CA VAL A 8 2.46 19.53 -11.09
C VAL A 8 3.81 19.86 -10.51
N HIS A 9 3.89 20.96 -9.77
CA HIS A 9 5.11 21.34 -9.06
C HIS A 9 5.06 20.83 -7.62
N LEU A 10 5.93 19.87 -7.30
CA LEU A 10 6.13 19.38 -5.95
C LEU A 10 7.37 20.04 -5.34
N GLY A 11 7.19 20.70 -4.21
CA GLY A 11 8.31 21.20 -3.41
C GLY A 11 9.05 20.06 -2.70
N PRO A 12 10.26 20.32 -2.17
CA PRO A 12 11.06 19.31 -1.49
C PRO A 12 10.35 18.62 -0.31
N ASP A 13 9.49 19.34 0.41
CA ASP A 13 8.71 18.78 1.52
C ASP A 13 7.62 17.83 1.03
N GLN A 14 6.94 18.16 -0.08
CA GLN A 14 5.97 17.25 -0.69
C GLN A 14 6.63 15.98 -1.22
N VAL A 15 7.80 16.10 -1.87
CA VAL A 15 8.57 14.93 -2.33
C VAL A 15 8.99 14.05 -1.15
N ARG A 16 9.45 14.65 -0.05
CA ARG A 16 9.77 13.91 1.19
C ARG A 16 8.55 13.20 1.77
N ALA A 17 7.40 13.88 1.81
CA ALA A 17 6.15 13.30 2.31
C ALA A 17 5.71 12.09 1.48
N LEU A 18 5.74 12.19 0.15
CA LEU A 18 5.42 11.08 -0.76
C LEU A 18 6.41 9.91 -0.60
N ASN A 19 7.70 10.19 -0.48
CA ASN A 19 8.71 9.16 -0.29
C ASN A 19 8.51 8.41 1.04
N LYS A 20 8.21 9.15 2.12
CA LYS A 20 7.88 8.58 3.43
C LYS A 20 6.64 7.69 3.34
N LEU A 21 5.56 8.18 2.74
CA LEU A 21 4.32 7.43 2.53
C LEU A 21 4.57 6.11 1.77
N LEU A 22 5.37 6.14 0.71
CA LEU A 22 5.76 4.95 -0.04
C LEU A 22 6.62 3.99 0.80
N SER A 23 7.56 4.52 1.58
CA SER A 23 8.41 3.70 2.44
C SER A 23 7.62 2.97 3.52
N GLU A 24 6.65 3.66 4.13
CA GLU A 24 5.74 3.08 5.14
C GLU A 24 4.86 1.99 4.52
N CYS A 25 4.25 2.25 3.36
CA CYS A 25 3.46 1.25 2.64
C CYS A 25 4.28 -0.01 2.31
N ARG A 26 5.49 0.15 1.74
CA ARG A 26 6.38 -1.00 1.45
C ARG A 26 6.72 -1.79 2.70
N HIS A 27 7.04 -1.11 3.80
CA HIS A 27 7.34 -1.76 5.07
C HIS A 27 6.14 -2.58 5.57
N ASN A 28 4.94 -1.99 5.58
CA ASN A 28 3.73 -2.66 6.08
C ASN A 28 3.34 -3.85 5.21
N VAL A 29 3.35 -3.68 3.87
CA VAL A 29 3.09 -4.76 2.92
C VAL A 29 4.08 -5.91 3.10
N ASN A 30 5.37 -5.61 3.21
CA ASN A 30 6.40 -6.63 3.43
C ASN A 30 6.20 -7.39 4.75
N ASN A 31 5.77 -6.71 5.81
CA ASN A 31 5.47 -7.35 7.09
C ASN A 31 4.28 -8.32 6.98
N HIS A 32 3.18 -7.89 6.34
CA HIS A 32 2.03 -8.78 6.12
C HIS A 32 2.39 -9.98 5.24
N LEU A 33 3.14 -9.78 4.16
CA LEU A 33 3.60 -10.86 3.29
C LEU A 33 4.51 -11.85 4.02
N SER A 34 5.38 -11.37 4.91
CA SER A 34 6.21 -12.25 5.75
C SER A 34 5.34 -13.16 6.62
N LEU A 35 4.26 -12.62 7.22
CA LEU A 35 3.31 -13.41 8.02
C LEU A 35 2.51 -14.40 7.18
N VAL A 36 2.12 -14.02 5.95
CA VAL A 36 1.47 -14.94 4.99
C VAL A 36 2.38 -16.13 4.72
N MET A 37 3.66 -15.88 4.38
CA MET A 37 4.62 -16.94 4.10
C MET A 37 4.83 -17.86 5.30
N SER A 38 5.04 -17.29 6.50
CA SER A 38 5.18 -18.08 7.73
C SER A 38 3.94 -18.93 8.03
N ALA A 39 2.73 -18.41 7.80
CA ALA A 39 1.51 -19.17 8.00
C ALA A 39 1.41 -20.34 7.00
N ILE A 40 1.73 -20.12 5.72
CA ILE A 40 1.72 -21.18 4.70
C ILE A 40 2.75 -22.27 5.05
N GLU A 41 3.97 -21.89 5.42
CA GLU A 41 5.01 -22.84 5.83
C GLU A 41 4.58 -23.66 7.05
N LEU A 42 3.99 -23.02 8.07
CA LEU A 42 3.47 -23.73 9.24
C LEU A 42 2.30 -24.66 8.91
N ALA A 43 1.43 -24.29 7.97
CA ALA A 43 0.35 -25.15 7.51
C ALA A 43 0.87 -26.44 6.87
N GLN A 44 1.96 -26.34 6.10
CA GLN A 44 2.63 -27.49 5.48
C GLN A 44 3.34 -28.38 6.50
N LEU A 45 4.02 -27.78 7.48
CA LEU A 45 4.75 -28.52 8.52
C LEU A 45 3.83 -29.16 9.56
N LYS A 46 2.65 -28.57 9.81
CA LYS A 46 1.70 -29.01 10.84
C LYS A 46 0.27 -29.06 10.28
N PRO A 47 -0.14 -30.17 9.64
CA PRO A 47 -1.46 -30.29 9.01
C PRO A 47 -2.63 -30.00 9.96
N ASP A 48 -2.52 -30.39 11.24
CA ASP A 48 -3.55 -30.13 12.26
C ASP A 48 -3.78 -28.63 12.52
N ALA A 49 -2.77 -27.79 12.24
CA ALA A 49 -2.86 -26.33 12.36
C ALA A 49 -3.27 -25.65 11.04
N ALA A 50 -3.30 -26.37 9.92
CA ALA A 50 -3.48 -25.79 8.59
C ALA A 50 -4.74 -24.93 8.44
N PRO A 51 -5.94 -25.32 8.94
CA PRO A 51 -7.13 -24.48 8.81
C PRO A 51 -6.96 -23.09 9.46
N ARG A 52 -6.29 -23.05 10.63
CA ARG A 52 -6.01 -21.80 11.34
C ARG A 52 -4.97 -20.97 10.59
N MET A 53 -3.92 -21.59 10.09
CA MET A 53 -2.85 -20.89 9.37
C MET A 53 -3.33 -20.34 8.02
N VAL A 54 -4.15 -21.08 7.28
CA VAL A 54 -4.81 -20.58 6.06
C VAL A 54 -5.68 -19.36 6.36
N LYS A 55 -6.45 -19.40 7.46
CA LYS A 55 -7.22 -18.22 7.90
C LYS A 55 -6.31 -17.03 8.18
N THR A 56 -5.19 -17.21 8.87
CA THR A 56 -4.20 -16.14 9.10
C THR A 56 -3.63 -15.61 7.78
N ALA A 57 -3.26 -16.47 6.83
CA ALA A 57 -2.75 -16.06 5.53
C ALA A 57 -3.78 -15.24 4.74
N MET A 58 -5.06 -15.63 4.77
CA MET A 58 -6.15 -14.87 4.14
C MET A 58 -6.35 -13.50 4.79
N GLU A 59 -6.30 -13.45 6.12
CA GLU A 59 -6.43 -12.19 6.87
C GLU A 59 -5.27 -11.23 6.57
N GLN A 60 -4.03 -11.72 6.57
CA GLN A 60 -2.87 -10.89 6.24
C GLN A 60 -2.88 -10.45 4.77
N SER A 61 -3.33 -11.31 3.84
CA SER A 61 -3.54 -10.93 2.44
C SER A 61 -4.57 -9.81 2.29
N ARG A 62 -5.64 -9.83 3.10
CA ARG A 62 -6.63 -8.75 3.15
C ARG A 62 -5.98 -7.44 3.65
N MET A 63 -5.13 -7.50 4.68
CA MET A 63 -4.41 -6.32 5.19
C MET A 63 -3.48 -5.71 4.13
N VAL A 64 -2.83 -6.53 3.29
CA VAL A 64 -2.02 -6.02 2.16
C VAL A 64 -2.87 -5.14 1.23
N ASN A 65 -4.07 -5.59 0.86
CA ASN A 65 -4.97 -4.80 0.01
C ASN A 65 -5.39 -3.50 0.72
N GLU A 66 -5.66 -3.54 2.02
CA GLU A 66 -6.01 -2.34 2.79
C GLU A 66 -4.86 -1.33 2.85
N GLU A 67 -3.63 -1.78 3.03
CA GLU A 67 -2.46 -0.90 3.04
C GLU A 67 -2.19 -0.26 1.67
N ILE A 68 -2.38 -1.01 0.58
CA ILE A 68 -2.28 -0.48 -0.77
C ILE A 68 -3.39 0.56 -1.03
N ALA A 69 -4.64 0.25 -0.68
CA ALA A 69 -5.76 1.19 -0.85
C ALA A 69 -5.52 2.48 -0.05
N ARG A 70 -5.11 2.35 1.23
CA ARG A 70 -4.79 3.49 2.09
C ARG A 70 -3.63 4.32 1.55
N TYR A 71 -2.61 3.68 0.99
CA TYR A 71 -1.50 4.36 0.32
C TYR A 71 -2.01 5.14 -0.90
N SER A 72 -2.79 4.50 -1.78
CA SER A 72 -3.32 5.13 -2.99
C SER A 72 -4.18 6.35 -2.66
N ASP A 73 -5.11 6.23 -1.71
CA ASP A 73 -5.98 7.34 -1.27
C ASP A 73 -5.17 8.53 -0.78
N GLN A 74 -4.14 8.29 0.04
CA GLN A 74 -3.26 9.33 0.58
C GLN A 74 -2.37 9.95 -0.51
N PHE A 75 -1.80 9.12 -1.38
CA PHE A 75 -0.98 9.56 -2.50
C PHE A 75 -1.78 10.48 -3.42
N GLU A 76 -2.97 10.03 -3.85
CA GLU A 76 -3.85 10.82 -4.70
C GLU A 76 -4.32 12.10 -4.03
N ARG A 77 -4.59 12.06 -2.72
CA ARG A 77 -4.93 13.26 -1.96
C ARG A 77 -3.79 14.28 -2.02
N ILE A 78 -2.55 13.87 -1.73
CA ILE A 78 -1.38 14.76 -1.84
C ILE A 78 -1.25 15.29 -3.26
N MET A 79 -1.42 14.45 -4.28
CA MET A 79 -1.35 14.88 -5.67
C MET A 79 -2.44 15.91 -6.01
N ARG A 80 -3.70 15.67 -5.63
CA ARG A 80 -4.82 16.62 -5.83
C ARG A 80 -4.59 17.95 -5.12
N GLU A 81 -4.10 17.93 -3.88
CA GLU A 81 -3.75 19.13 -3.13
C GLU A 81 -2.63 19.95 -3.82
N ASN A 82 -1.80 19.31 -4.64
CA ASN A 82 -0.75 19.96 -5.44
C ASN A 82 -1.19 20.30 -6.88
N GLY A 83 -2.49 20.19 -7.18
CA GLY A 83 -3.04 20.58 -8.48
C GLY A 83 -2.95 19.51 -9.57
N PHE A 84 -2.66 18.26 -9.20
CA PHE A 84 -2.84 17.11 -10.10
C PHE A 84 -4.33 16.87 -10.34
N GLN A 85 -4.76 17.00 -11.58
CA GLN A 85 -6.07 16.53 -12.01
C GLN A 85 -5.87 15.15 -12.66
N PRO A 86 -6.44 14.06 -12.12
CA PRO A 86 -6.39 12.77 -12.80
C PRO A 86 -7.04 12.90 -14.19
N LEU A 87 -6.38 12.37 -15.23
CA LEU A 87 -7.00 12.20 -16.54
C LEU A 87 -8.09 11.14 -16.40
N ILE A 88 -9.33 11.59 -16.18
CA ILE A 88 -10.61 10.89 -16.33
C ILE A 88 -10.58 9.39 -15.93
N ASP A 89 -11.20 9.09 -14.78
CA ASP A 89 -11.57 7.73 -14.38
C ASP A 89 -12.32 7.01 -15.52
N GLY A 90 -11.83 5.84 -15.90
CA GLY A 90 -12.54 4.85 -16.70
C GLY A 90 -13.24 3.84 -15.80
#